data_AF-A0A966T0F5-F1
#
_entry.id   AF-A0A966T0F5-F1
#
_cell.length_a   1.000
_cell.length_b   1.000
_cell.length_c   1.000
_cell.angle_alpha   90.00
_cell.angle_beta   90.00
_cell.angle_gamma   90.00
#
_symmetry.space_group_name_H-M   'P 1'
#
loop_
_entity.id
_entity.type
_entity.pdbx_description
1 polymer ?
#
loop_
_entity_poly.entity_id
_entity_poly.type
_entity_poly.pdbx_seq_one_letter_code
_entity_poly.pdbx_strand_id
1 'polypeptide(L)'
;MGPPPAAGSEVASNDLAILLWLQGSRTPEMEANTWLTLDRNPMLFSRALGVDLQQTTPTLEAGLMAFLAPINAVMGRFKRDFGRPRPFVQYPQIQPCLPREASASYPSGHSTWYRATAELLADLIPERRERLLSVGYHGGASRATCGAHFPSDVEAGQRLGAAAARQVIATPQWQAFRKDPALQAELETLRRVPADRLMMLTR
;
A
#
# COMPACT_ATOMS: atom_id res chain seq x y z
N MET A 1 -17.32 2.66 -4.20
CA MET A 1 -16.86 1.30 -3.84
C MET A 1 -18.08 0.50 -3.44
N GLY A 2 -18.18 -0.76 -3.82
CA GLY A 2 -19.27 -1.66 -3.38
C GLY A 2 -19.01 -2.25 -1.98
N PRO A 3 -19.96 -3.03 -1.44
CA PRO A 3 -19.76 -3.78 -0.20
C PRO A 3 -18.71 -4.89 -0.37
N PRO A 4 -18.17 -5.44 0.74
CA PRO A 4 -17.36 -6.65 0.69
C PRO A 4 -18.13 -7.83 0.10
N PRO A 5 -17.43 -8.88 -0.38
CA PRO A 5 -18.07 -10.13 -0.77
C PRO A 5 -19.03 -10.65 0.30
N ALA A 6 -20.24 -11.02 -0.11
CA ALA A 6 -21.24 -11.57 0.79
C ALA A 6 -20.77 -12.91 1.39
N ALA A 7 -21.13 -13.16 2.65
CA ALA A 7 -20.87 -14.45 3.28
C ALA A 7 -21.51 -15.59 2.46
N GLY A 8 -20.76 -16.69 2.26
CA GLY A 8 -21.21 -17.83 1.45
C GLY A 8 -21.15 -17.63 -0.07
N SER A 9 -20.78 -16.44 -0.56
CA SER A 9 -20.53 -16.23 -1.99
C SER A 9 -19.28 -16.97 -2.46
N GLU A 10 -19.20 -17.25 -3.76
CA GLU A 10 -18.03 -17.86 -4.39
C GLU A 10 -16.74 -17.06 -4.12
N VAL A 11 -16.82 -15.73 -4.17
CA VAL A 11 -15.68 -14.84 -3.88
C VAL A 11 -15.21 -15.00 -2.42
N ALA A 12 -16.13 -15.12 -1.46
CA ALA A 12 -15.76 -15.35 -0.06
C ALA A 12 -15.12 -16.72 0.16
N SER A 13 -15.59 -17.75 -0.56
CA SER A 13 -14.98 -19.09 -0.54
C SER A 13 -13.58 -19.09 -1.15
N ASN A 14 -13.40 -18.39 -2.28
CA ASN A 14 -12.11 -18.24 -2.96
C ASN A 14 -11.11 -17.45 -2.10
N ASP A 15 -11.56 -16.37 -1.45
CA ASP A 15 -10.77 -15.62 -0.48
C ASP A 15 -10.18 -16.55 0.59
N LEU A 16 -11.01 -17.42 1.20
CA LEU A 16 -10.55 -18.35 2.22
C LEU A 16 -9.58 -19.40 1.66
N ALA A 17 -9.88 -19.98 0.51
CA ALA A 17 -9.02 -20.97 -0.13
C ALA A 17 -7.63 -20.41 -0.44
N ILE A 18 -7.56 -19.18 -0.97
CA ILE A 18 -6.29 -18.48 -1.23
C ILE A 18 -5.52 -18.25 0.07
N LEU A 19 -6.17 -17.83 1.15
CA LEU A 19 -5.49 -17.60 2.43
C LEU A 19 -4.92 -18.89 3.03
N LEU A 20 -5.66 -20.01 2.95
CA LEU A 20 -5.17 -21.31 3.41
C LEU A 20 -3.98 -21.79 2.59
N TRP A 21 -4.03 -21.60 1.26
CA TRP A 21 -2.90 -21.90 0.39
C TRP A 21 -1.68 -21.04 0.74
N LEU A 22 -1.84 -19.72 0.85
CA LEU A 22 -0.76 -18.78 1.22
C LEU A 22 -0.15 -19.14 2.59
N GLN A 23 -0.97 -19.51 3.57
CA GLN A 23 -0.50 -19.93 4.88
C GLN A 23 0.33 -21.22 4.81
N GLY A 24 -0.07 -22.18 3.98
CA GLY A 24 0.67 -23.43 3.78
C GLY A 24 1.93 -23.27 2.92
N SER A 25 1.98 -22.25 2.05
CA SER A 25 3.06 -22.07 1.08
C SER A 25 4.06 -20.98 1.43
N ARG A 26 3.79 -20.12 2.43
CA ARG A 26 4.69 -19.02 2.79
C ARG A 26 6.01 -19.56 3.37
N THR A 27 7.12 -19.05 2.86
CA THR A 27 8.46 -19.34 3.38
C THR A 27 8.82 -18.36 4.51
N PRO A 28 9.82 -18.67 5.36
CA PRO A 28 10.31 -17.73 6.36
C PRO A 28 10.76 -16.39 5.76
N GLU A 29 11.33 -16.40 4.56
CA GLU A 29 11.72 -15.20 3.84
C GLU A 29 10.49 -14.37 3.38
N MET A 30 9.46 -15.02 2.87
CA MET A 30 8.20 -14.34 2.54
C MET A 30 7.60 -13.68 3.77
N GLU A 31 7.57 -14.38 4.91
CA GLU A 31 7.09 -13.82 6.17
C GLU A 31 7.95 -12.63 6.62
N ALA A 32 9.28 -12.77 6.63
CA ALA A 32 10.20 -11.70 6.98
C ALA A 32 10.00 -10.44 6.12
N ASN A 33 9.80 -10.61 4.80
CA ASN A 33 9.53 -9.50 3.89
C ASN A 33 8.20 -8.78 4.21
N THR A 34 7.20 -9.47 4.76
CA THR A 34 5.95 -8.81 5.15
C THR A 34 6.12 -7.83 6.32
N TRP A 35 7.08 -8.07 7.23
CA TRP A 35 7.35 -7.19 8.37
C TRP A 35 7.81 -5.81 7.93
N LEU A 36 8.52 -5.72 6.80
CA LEU A 36 8.94 -4.45 6.22
C LEU A 36 7.73 -3.53 5.92
N THR A 37 6.56 -4.12 5.63
CA THR A 37 5.33 -3.42 5.23
C THR A 37 4.39 -3.09 6.40
N LEU A 38 4.75 -3.44 7.63
CA LEU A 38 3.84 -3.41 8.77
C LEU A 38 3.37 -1.99 9.12
N ASP A 39 4.29 -1.01 9.11
CA ASP A 39 4.03 0.31 9.70
C ASP A 39 3.56 1.36 8.69
N ARG A 40 3.22 0.96 7.44
CA ARG A 40 2.95 1.91 6.35
C ARG A 40 4.10 2.91 6.19
N ASN A 41 5.31 2.37 6.17
CA ASN A 41 6.53 3.15 6.13
C ASN A 41 6.85 3.59 4.69
N PRO A 42 6.87 4.91 4.37
CA PRO A 42 7.23 5.40 3.05
C PRO A 42 8.67 5.06 2.66
N MET A 43 9.55 4.77 3.62
CA MET A 43 10.93 4.37 3.38
C MET A 43 11.06 3.08 2.56
N LEU A 44 10.01 2.25 2.44
CA LEU A 44 10.07 1.10 1.52
C LEU A 44 10.23 1.51 0.05
N PHE A 45 9.80 2.72 -0.30
CA PHE A 45 9.99 3.25 -1.65
C PHE A 45 11.42 3.72 -1.91
N SER A 46 12.25 3.88 -0.87
CA SER A 46 13.67 4.23 -1.00
C SER A 46 14.44 3.25 -1.87
N ARG A 47 14.15 1.94 -1.79
CA ARG A 47 14.77 0.94 -2.69
C ARG A 47 14.33 1.10 -4.15
N ALA A 48 13.08 1.51 -4.39
CA ALA A 48 12.61 1.81 -5.74
C ALA A 48 13.24 3.11 -6.31
N LEU A 49 13.56 4.05 -5.43
CA LEU A 49 14.11 5.37 -5.76
C LEU A 49 15.65 5.41 -5.75
N GLY A 50 16.31 4.43 -5.13
CA GLY A 50 17.77 4.34 -5.03
C GLY A 50 18.40 5.39 -4.12
N VAL A 51 17.63 5.98 -3.21
CA VAL A 51 18.07 6.94 -2.20
C VAL A 51 17.43 6.65 -0.86
N ASP A 52 17.98 7.18 0.23
CA ASP A 52 17.31 7.27 1.52
C ASP A 52 16.36 8.49 1.51
N LEU A 53 15.04 8.27 1.49
CA LEU A 53 14.05 9.34 1.43
C LEU A 53 14.04 10.25 2.67
N GLN A 54 14.32 9.71 3.86
CA GLN A 54 14.26 10.49 5.11
C GLN A 54 15.37 11.54 5.14
N GLN A 55 16.53 11.21 4.57
CA GLN A 55 17.66 12.14 4.54
C GLN A 55 17.64 13.05 3.31
N THR A 56 17.08 12.58 2.19
CA THR A 56 17.23 13.24 0.89
C THR A 56 16.01 14.06 0.48
N THR A 57 14.83 13.76 1.03
CA THR A 57 13.56 14.31 0.50
C THR A 57 12.55 14.73 1.58
N PRO A 58 12.90 15.65 2.51
CA PRO A 58 11.99 16.07 3.57
C PRO A 58 10.72 16.76 3.05
N THR A 59 10.81 17.52 1.96
CA THR A 59 9.65 18.22 1.36
C THR A 59 8.69 17.20 0.73
N LEU A 60 9.22 16.23 -0.01
CA LEU A 60 8.46 15.12 -0.56
C LEU A 60 7.76 14.32 0.54
N GLU A 61 8.48 13.95 1.61
CA GLU A 61 7.94 13.15 2.70
C GLU A 61 6.78 13.88 3.41
N ALA A 62 7.01 15.14 3.81
CA ALA A 62 5.99 15.95 4.46
C ALA A 62 4.74 16.14 3.57
N GLY A 63 4.96 16.44 2.29
CA GLY A 63 3.88 16.59 1.32
C GLY A 63 3.09 15.30 1.13
N LEU A 64 3.76 14.17 0.93
CA LEU A 64 3.10 12.86 0.81
C LEU A 64 2.24 12.54 2.02
N MET A 65 2.76 12.74 3.24
CA MET A 65 2.01 12.49 4.47
C MET A 65 0.76 13.38 4.57
N ALA A 66 0.88 14.66 4.18
CA ALA A 66 -0.26 15.58 4.14
C ALA A 66 -1.32 15.14 3.12
N PHE A 67 -0.93 14.71 1.92
CA PHE A 67 -1.86 14.26 0.87
C PHE A 67 -2.46 12.87 1.14
N LEU A 68 -1.78 12.01 1.90
CA LEU A 68 -2.28 10.69 2.30
C LEU A 68 -3.27 10.76 3.47
N ALA A 69 -3.19 11.78 4.32
CA ALA A 69 -4.11 11.97 5.45
C ALA A 69 -5.61 11.95 5.05
N PRO A 70 -6.08 12.73 4.05
CA PRO A 70 -7.49 12.68 3.64
C PRO A 70 -7.88 11.31 3.03
N ILE A 71 -6.96 10.62 2.35
CA ILE A 71 -7.19 9.27 1.82
C ILE A 71 -7.42 8.29 2.97
N ASN A 72 -6.61 8.36 4.02
CA ASN A 72 -6.79 7.56 5.24
C ASN A 72 -8.16 7.86 5.91
N ALA A 73 -8.59 9.12 5.95
CA ALA A 73 -9.90 9.46 6.51
C ALA A 73 -11.07 8.85 5.71
N VAL A 74 -10.98 8.85 4.36
CA VAL A 74 -11.96 8.20 3.48
C VAL A 74 -11.99 6.69 3.71
N MET A 75 -10.82 6.05 3.75
CA MET A 75 -10.68 4.61 4.01
C MET A 75 -11.26 4.23 5.38
N GLY A 76 -11.03 5.05 6.41
CA GLY A 76 -11.59 4.86 7.74
C GLY A 76 -13.12 4.92 7.78
N ARG A 77 -13.76 5.74 6.92
CA ARG A 77 -15.23 5.75 6.77
C ARG A 77 -15.73 4.42 6.21
N PHE A 78 -15.17 3.97 5.08
CA PHE A 78 -15.56 2.68 4.50
C PHE A 78 -15.39 1.49 5.47
N LYS A 79 -14.32 1.49 6.27
CA LYS A 79 -14.13 0.46 7.30
C LYS A 79 -15.24 0.44 8.35
N ARG A 80 -15.71 1.62 8.78
CA ARG A 80 -16.83 1.74 9.73
C ARG A 80 -18.15 1.34 9.09
N ASP A 81 -18.38 1.75 7.85
CA ASP A 81 -19.62 1.50 7.13
C ASP A 81 -19.83 0.00 6.84
N PHE A 82 -18.76 -0.73 6.50
CA PHE A 82 -18.85 -2.15 6.13
C PHE A 82 -18.56 -3.13 7.26
N GLY A 83 -17.70 -2.78 8.23
CA GLY A 83 -17.50 -3.58 9.45
C GLY A 83 -17.06 -5.03 9.25
N ARG A 84 -16.50 -5.41 8.09
CA ARG A 84 -16.13 -6.82 7.80
C ARG A 84 -15.12 -7.34 8.84
N PRO A 85 -15.36 -8.48 9.52
CA PRO A 85 -14.38 -9.08 10.40
C PRO A 85 -13.14 -9.53 9.61
N ARG A 86 -11.98 -9.61 10.29
CA ARG A 86 -10.74 -10.09 9.68
C ARG A 86 -10.73 -11.61 9.50
N PRO A 87 -9.90 -12.15 8.59
CA PRO A 87 -9.86 -13.60 8.36
C PRO A 87 -9.65 -14.42 9.64
N PHE A 88 -8.67 -14.04 10.47
CA PHE A 88 -8.37 -14.72 11.73
C PHE A 88 -9.43 -14.56 12.83
N VAL A 89 -10.37 -13.63 12.66
CA VAL A 89 -11.53 -13.50 13.57
C VAL A 89 -12.63 -14.45 13.13
N GLN A 90 -12.85 -14.56 11.82
CA GLN A 90 -13.93 -15.37 11.24
C GLN A 90 -13.57 -16.86 11.12
N TYR A 91 -12.29 -17.18 10.92
CA TYR A 91 -11.81 -18.52 10.61
C TYR A 91 -10.65 -18.90 11.54
N PRO A 92 -10.88 -19.73 12.58
CA PRO A 92 -9.86 -20.11 13.57
C PRO A 92 -8.61 -20.80 12.98
N GLN A 93 -8.74 -21.42 11.82
CA GLN A 93 -7.63 -22.07 11.10
C GLN A 93 -6.65 -21.07 10.44
N ILE A 94 -7.01 -19.79 10.33
CA ILE A 94 -6.12 -18.75 9.83
C ILE A 94 -5.21 -18.26 10.97
N GLN A 95 -3.91 -18.43 10.79
CA GLN A 95 -2.85 -18.08 11.73
C GLN A 95 -1.99 -16.95 11.14
N PRO A 96 -2.23 -15.69 11.55
CA PRO A 96 -1.48 -14.56 11.04
C PRO A 96 0.02 -14.63 11.37
N CYS A 97 0.89 -14.28 10.41
CA CYS A 97 2.32 -14.07 10.65
C CYS A 97 2.69 -12.64 11.05
N LEU A 98 1.69 -11.77 11.25
CA LEU A 98 1.86 -10.40 11.73
C LEU A 98 0.96 -10.17 12.95
N PRO A 99 1.22 -9.12 13.76
CA PRO A 99 0.37 -8.78 14.89
C PRO A 99 -1.10 -8.61 14.49
N ARG A 100 -2.01 -9.10 15.34
CA ARG A 100 -3.45 -9.00 15.11
C ARG A 100 -3.92 -7.55 15.26
N GLU A 101 -4.61 -7.05 14.24
CA GLU A 101 -5.24 -5.72 14.27
C GLU A 101 -6.70 -5.81 14.71
N ALA A 102 -7.14 -4.87 15.56
CA ALA A 102 -8.52 -4.80 16.05
C ALA A 102 -9.51 -4.12 15.09
N SER A 103 -9.03 -3.41 14.07
CA SER A 103 -9.88 -2.67 13.13
C SER A 103 -10.57 -3.60 12.10
N ALA A 104 -11.65 -3.13 11.49
CA ALA A 104 -12.36 -3.87 10.43
C ALA A 104 -11.44 -4.21 9.24
N SER A 105 -11.75 -5.28 8.52
CA SER A 105 -10.94 -5.80 7.41
C SER A 105 -11.12 -5.00 6.12
N TYR A 106 -12.36 -4.70 5.72
CA TYR A 106 -12.66 -4.17 4.38
C TYR A 106 -12.83 -2.63 4.36
N PRO A 107 -12.24 -1.92 3.38
CA PRO A 107 -11.12 -2.36 2.53
C PRO A 107 -9.82 -2.41 3.33
N SER A 108 -8.77 -3.05 2.79
CA SER A 108 -7.46 -3.07 3.44
C SER A 108 -6.85 -1.66 3.55
N GLY A 109 -6.47 -1.28 4.78
CA GLY A 109 -5.87 0.03 5.07
C GLY A 109 -4.45 0.15 4.51
N HIS A 110 -3.59 -0.85 4.80
CA HIS A 110 -2.24 -0.92 4.22
C HIS A 110 -2.28 -0.93 2.70
N SER A 111 -3.14 -1.74 2.09
CA SER A 111 -3.23 -1.80 0.63
C SER A 111 -3.66 -0.47 0.02
N THR A 112 -4.61 0.23 0.66
CA THR A 112 -5.02 1.58 0.23
C THR A 112 -3.86 2.56 0.33
N TRP A 113 -3.16 2.56 1.46
CA TRP A 113 -2.07 3.49 1.73
C TRP A 113 -0.90 3.26 0.77
N TYR A 114 -0.39 2.03 0.66
CA TYR A 114 0.74 1.71 -0.22
C TYR A 114 0.42 1.99 -1.69
N ARG A 115 -0.80 1.70 -2.15
CA ARG A 115 -1.20 2.03 -3.52
C ARG A 115 -1.30 3.53 -3.75
N ALA A 116 -1.88 4.28 -2.82
CA ALA A 116 -1.96 5.72 -2.93
C ALA A 116 -0.56 6.36 -2.96
N THR A 117 0.33 5.97 -2.04
CA THR A 117 1.72 6.44 -2.00
C THR A 117 2.44 6.16 -3.31
N ALA A 118 2.29 4.94 -3.86
CA ALA A 118 2.91 4.55 -5.12
C ALA A 118 2.42 5.40 -6.31
N GLU A 119 1.12 5.67 -6.40
CA GLU A 119 0.56 6.49 -7.50
C GLU A 119 0.99 7.95 -7.40
N LEU A 120 1.03 8.53 -6.19
CA LEU A 120 1.51 9.89 -5.96
C LEU A 120 2.99 10.02 -6.30
N LEU A 121 3.82 9.08 -5.84
CA LEU A 121 5.24 9.04 -6.21
C LEU A 121 5.45 8.86 -7.71
N ALA A 122 4.64 8.01 -8.36
CA ALA A 122 4.73 7.76 -9.80
C ALA A 122 4.24 8.93 -10.67
N ASP A 123 3.45 9.85 -10.12
CA ASP A 123 3.10 11.13 -10.76
C ASP A 123 4.26 12.14 -10.69
N LEU A 124 5.03 12.11 -9.58
CA LEU A 124 6.18 12.98 -9.39
C LEU A 124 7.43 12.50 -10.14
N ILE A 125 7.62 11.18 -10.24
CA ILE A 125 8.81 10.52 -10.80
C ILE A 125 8.37 9.44 -11.80
N PRO A 126 7.82 9.84 -12.95
CA PRO A 126 7.22 8.91 -13.92
C PRO A 126 8.22 7.89 -14.48
N GLU A 127 9.51 8.21 -14.51
CA GLU A 127 10.59 7.33 -14.97
C GLU A 127 10.74 6.07 -14.09
N ARG A 128 10.18 6.10 -12.88
CA ARG A 128 10.23 5.00 -11.90
C ARG A 128 8.86 4.37 -11.64
N ARG A 129 7.85 4.73 -12.44
CA ARG A 129 6.44 4.37 -12.23
C ARG A 129 6.24 2.89 -11.95
N GLU A 130 6.74 2.00 -12.80
CA GLU A 130 6.54 0.55 -12.64
C GLU A 130 7.13 0.02 -11.33
N ARG A 131 8.34 0.47 -10.97
CA ARG A 131 9.00 0.09 -9.72
C ARG A 131 8.23 0.58 -8.51
N LEU A 132 7.76 1.82 -8.54
CA LEU A 132 6.95 2.40 -7.47
C LEU A 132 5.61 1.66 -7.31
N LEU A 133 4.91 1.41 -8.42
CA LEU A 133 3.65 0.66 -8.40
C LEU A 133 3.83 -0.79 -7.93
N SER A 134 4.96 -1.42 -8.25
CA SER A 134 5.31 -2.74 -7.73
C SER A 134 5.43 -2.74 -6.20
N VAL A 135 6.13 -1.76 -5.61
CA VAL A 135 6.17 -1.60 -4.14
C VAL A 135 4.76 -1.39 -3.56
N GLY A 136 3.94 -0.57 -4.22
CA GLY A 136 2.55 -0.34 -3.83
C GLY A 136 1.68 -1.61 -3.84
N TYR A 137 1.91 -2.49 -4.81
CA TYR A 137 1.26 -3.80 -4.88
C TYR A 137 1.73 -4.72 -3.76
N HIS A 138 3.05 -4.86 -3.57
CA HIS A 138 3.64 -5.73 -2.56
C HIS A 138 3.20 -5.35 -1.14
N GLY A 139 3.16 -4.06 -0.81
CA GLY A 139 2.69 -3.58 0.50
C GLY A 139 1.24 -3.98 0.81
N GLY A 140 0.38 -4.13 -0.21
CA GLY A 140 -0.97 -4.69 -0.04
C GLY A 140 -0.96 -6.21 0.04
N ALA A 141 -0.28 -6.88 -0.89
CA ALA A 141 -0.23 -8.33 -1.02
C ALA A 141 0.31 -9.01 0.25
N SER A 142 1.30 -8.43 0.92
CA SER A 142 1.86 -8.91 2.18
C SER A 142 0.79 -9.12 3.27
N ARG A 143 -0.31 -8.36 3.25
CA ARG A 143 -1.40 -8.51 4.23
C ARG A 143 -2.22 -9.79 4.00
N ALA A 144 -2.38 -10.22 2.75
CA ALA A 144 -3.02 -11.50 2.42
C ALA A 144 -2.07 -12.67 2.71
N THR A 145 -0.77 -12.54 2.40
CA THR A 145 0.25 -13.55 2.72
C THR A 145 0.25 -13.91 4.21
N CYS A 146 0.08 -12.91 5.09
CA CYS A 146 -0.04 -13.13 6.53
C CYS A 146 -1.46 -13.27 7.07
N GLY A 147 -2.47 -13.53 6.23
CA GLY A 147 -3.85 -13.77 6.70
C GLY A 147 -4.48 -12.61 7.48
N ALA A 148 -3.92 -11.40 7.37
CA ALA A 148 -4.41 -10.22 8.08
C ALA A 148 -5.60 -9.55 7.38
N HIS A 149 -5.72 -9.77 6.07
CA HIS A 149 -6.80 -9.30 5.21
C HIS A 149 -7.17 -10.39 4.19
N PHE A 150 -8.43 -10.43 3.77
CA PHE A 150 -8.82 -11.25 2.64
C PHE A 150 -8.24 -10.69 1.33
N PRO A 151 -7.97 -11.53 0.31
CA PRO A 151 -7.55 -11.06 -1.01
C PRO A 151 -8.46 -9.98 -1.60
N SER A 152 -9.77 -10.13 -1.47
CA SER A 152 -10.75 -9.10 -1.90
C SER A 152 -10.66 -7.78 -1.11
N ASP A 153 -10.26 -7.80 0.17
CA ASP A 153 -10.01 -6.57 0.94
C ASP A 153 -8.78 -5.84 0.41
N VAL A 154 -7.72 -6.59 0.06
CA VAL A 154 -6.49 -6.06 -0.54
C VAL A 154 -6.81 -5.45 -1.90
N GLU A 155 -7.53 -6.16 -2.76
CA GLU A 155 -7.93 -5.65 -4.07
C GLU A 155 -8.77 -4.38 -3.96
N ALA A 156 -9.78 -4.37 -3.09
CA ALA A 156 -10.58 -3.17 -2.85
C ALA A 156 -9.73 -2.00 -2.34
N GLY A 157 -8.74 -2.27 -1.47
CA GLY A 157 -7.78 -1.28 -1.02
C GLY A 157 -6.92 -0.73 -2.16
N GLN A 158 -6.39 -1.58 -3.05
CA GLN A 158 -5.66 -1.14 -4.25
C GLN A 158 -6.54 -0.22 -5.11
N ARG A 159 -7.78 -0.62 -5.40
CA ARG A 159 -8.72 0.18 -6.20
C ARG A 159 -9.02 1.53 -5.55
N LEU A 160 -9.27 1.55 -4.24
CA LEU A 160 -9.51 2.78 -3.48
C LEU A 160 -8.29 3.69 -3.50
N GLY A 161 -7.10 3.16 -3.20
CA GLY A 161 -5.86 3.93 -3.16
C GLY A 161 -5.55 4.58 -4.51
N ALA A 162 -5.70 3.84 -5.61
CA ALA A 162 -5.49 4.36 -6.95
C ALA A 162 -6.52 5.44 -7.32
N ALA A 163 -7.80 5.21 -7.03
CA ALA A 163 -8.84 6.20 -7.30
C ALA A 163 -8.66 7.48 -6.48
N ALA A 164 -8.34 7.36 -5.19
CA ALA A 164 -8.13 8.49 -4.30
C ALA A 164 -6.87 9.29 -4.68
N ALA A 165 -5.78 8.62 -5.04
CA ALA A 165 -4.58 9.29 -5.54
C ALA A 165 -4.86 10.07 -6.84
N ARG A 166 -5.61 9.51 -7.79
CA ARG A 166 -6.03 10.25 -9.00
C ARG A 166 -6.83 11.51 -8.66
N GLN A 167 -7.71 11.45 -7.66
CA GLN A 167 -8.45 12.63 -7.22
C GLN A 167 -7.52 13.68 -6.59
N VAL A 168 -6.55 13.26 -5.77
CA VAL A 168 -5.52 14.16 -5.23
C VAL A 168 -4.74 14.82 -6.37
N ILE A 169 -4.28 14.03 -7.35
CA ILE A 169 -3.47 14.53 -8.48
C ILE A 169 -4.21 15.60 -9.29
N ALA A 170 -5.53 15.48 -9.44
CA ALA A 170 -6.36 16.45 -10.14
C ALA A 170 -6.55 17.79 -9.38
N THR A 171 -6.15 17.88 -8.10
CA THR A 171 -6.40 19.07 -7.28
C THR A 171 -5.41 20.21 -7.56
N PRO A 172 -5.82 21.49 -7.44
CA PRO A 172 -4.91 22.63 -7.51
C PRO A 172 -3.78 22.57 -6.46
N GLN A 173 -4.06 22.03 -5.27
CA GLN A 173 -3.10 21.88 -4.18
C GLN A 173 -1.96 20.94 -4.58
N TRP A 174 -2.28 19.81 -5.22
CA TRP A 174 -1.26 18.91 -5.75
C TRP A 174 -0.46 19.58 -6.87
N GLN A 175 -1.13 20.28 -7.80
CA GLN A 175 -0.43 20.99 -8.88
C GLN A 175 0.47 22.13 -8.36
N ALA A 176 0.10 22.79 -7.26
CA ALA A 176 0.94 23.76 -6.58
C ALA A 176 2.14 23.09 -5.90
N PHE A 177 1.91 21.99 -5.17
CA PHE A 177 2.98 21.21 -4.55
C PHE A 177 4.00 20.72 -5.59
N ARG A 178 3.54 20.22 -6.75
CA ARG A 178 4.41 19.83 -7.86
C ARG A 178 5.30 20.97 -8.36
N LYS A 179 4.91 22.23 -8.20
CA LYS A 179 5.69 23.40 -8.64
C LYS A 179 6.56 23.99 -7.53
N ASP A 180 6.49 23.44 -6.31
CA ASP A 180 7.28 23.89 -5.19
C ASP A 180 8.79 23.78 -5.53
N PRO A 181 9.57 24.88 -5.40
CA PRO A 181 11.00 24.86 -5.74
C PRO A 181 11.83 23.88 -4.91
N ALA A 182 11.51 23.70 -3.62
CA ALA A 182 12.21 22.76 -2.75
C ALA A 182 11.90 21.32 -3.17
N LEU A 183 10.64 21.02 -3.49
CA LEU A 183 10.28 19.72 -4.06
C LEU A 183 11.02 19.47 -5.39
N GLN A 184 11.05 20.45 -6.30
CA GLN A 184 11.73 20.29 -7.58
C GLN A 184 13.24 20.00 -7.41
N ALA A 185 13.90 20.64 -6.46
CA ALA A 185 15.30 20.35 -6.14
C ALA A 185 15.51 18.91 -5.64
N GLU A 186 14.60 18.41 -4.82
CA GLU A 186 14.61 17.01 -4.36
C GLU A 186 14.37 16.04 -5.53
N LEU A 187 13.38 16.30 -6.39
CA LEU A 187 13.06 15.45 -7.55
C LEU A 187 14.22 15.37 -8.55
N GLU A 188 14.94 16.47 -8.78
CA GLU A 188 16.15 16.46 -9.63
C GLU A 188 17.24 15.56 -9.04
N THR A 189 17.42 15.56 -7.72
CA THR A 189 18.33 14.62 -7.05
C THR A 189 17.92 13.18 -7.30
N LEU A 190 16.63 12.86 -7.18
CA LEU A 190 16.10 11.51 -7.42
C LEU A 190 16.26 11.06 -8.88
N ARG A 191 16.08 11.98 -9.84
CA ARG A 191 16.22 11.69 -11.27
C ARG A 191 17.65 11.37 -11.67
N ARG A 192 18.64 11.95 -10.99
CA ARG A 192 20.07 11.72 -11.26
C ARG A 192 20.60 10.39 -10.73
N VAL A 193 19.84 9.66 -9.93
CA VAL A 193 20.29 8.37 -9.38
C VAL A 193 20.39 7.34 -10.51
N PRO A 194 21.60 6.82 -10.80
CA PRO A 194 21.83 5.85 -11.86
C PRO A 194 20.98 4.58 -11.72
N ALA A 195 20.63 3.97 -12.85
CA ALA A 195 19.77 2.79 -12.92
C ALA A 195 20.37 1.55 -12.21
N ASP A 196 21.69 1.41 -12.22
CA ASP A 196 22.44 0.32 -11.57
C ASP A 196 22.43 0.42 -10.03
N ARG A 197 22.15 1.61 -9.47
CA ARG A 197 21.92 1.79 -8.03
C ARG A 197 20.48 1.48 -7.60
N LEU A 198 19.60 1.13 -8.54
CA LEU A 198 18.21 0.77 -8.24
C LEU A 198 18.13 -0.71 -7.88
N MET A 199 18.24 -1.01 -6.60
CA MET A 199 18.18 -2.38 -6.08
C MET A 199 16.96 -3.13 -6.62
N MET A 200 17.13 -4.37 -7.08
CA MET A 200 15.97 -5.20 -7.45
C MET A 200 15.00 -5.31 -6.27
N LEU A 201 13.69 -5.20 -6.57
CA LEU A 201 12.62 -5.28 -5.58
C LEU A 201 12.46 -6.70 -5.01
N THR A 202 13.01 -7.68 -5.73
CA THR A 202 13.08 -9.10 -5.34
C THR A 202 14.53 -9.57 -5.46
N ARG A 203 15.04 -10.21 -4.43
CA ARG A 203 16.00 -11.31 -4.56
C ARG A 203 15.26 -12.57 -4.15
#